data_AF-A0A9W4X158-F1
#
_entry.id   AF-A0A9W4X158-F1
#
_cell.length_a   1.000
_cell.length_b   1.000
_cell.length_c   1.000
_cell.angle_alpha   90.00
_cell.angle_beta   90.00
_cell.angle_gamma   90.00
#
_symmetry.space_group_name_H-M   'P 1'
#
loop_
_entity.id
_entity.type
_entity.pdbx_description
1 polymer ?
#
loop_
_entity_poly.entity_id
_entity_poly.type
_entity_poly.pdbx_seq_one_letter_code
_entity_poly.pdbx_strand_id
1 'polypeptide(L)'
;GDPQITLDQIDFRMIVLKEFINALGVKTSWIERPIFANVTPKILTPQLTLSKDNGGGLEFKGFKEYAYDKYIIFRGKEIQSINEAAKSIDEFVKEPNVKFKDQEEFIAKFVKSPQIESAQRIANVSVNPFTLGFQLRGAKSDDDVIVLETSLNPYQNGVSMNNFDASIYANTEDFLM
;
A
#
# COMPACT_ATOMS: atom_id res chain seq x y z
N GLY A 1 -2.40 -36.90 -11.05
CA GLY A 1 -1.36 -36.26 -10.23
C GLY A 1 -0.71 -35.23 -11.12
N ASP A 2 -0.60 -33.99 -10.65
CA ASP A 2 -0.01 -32.94 -11.45
C ASP A 2 1.48 -33.22 -11.68
N PRO A 3 2.02 -32.89 -12.86
CA PRO A 3 3.41 -33.16 -13.18
C PRO A 3 4.36 -32.38 -12.27
N GLN A 4 5.51 -32.98 -11.99
CA GLN A 4 6.54 -32.40 -11.15
C GLN A 4 7.21 -31.23 -11.88
N ILE A 5 7.37 -30.09 -11.19
CA ILE A 5 7.94 -28.87 -11.77
C ILE A 5 9.38 -29.14 -12.22
N THR A 6 9.68 -28.83 -13.49
CA THR A 6 11.01 -29.01 -14.10
C THR A 6 11.82 -27.71 -14.10
N LEU A 7 13.14 -27.81 -14.25
CA LEU A 7 14.08 -26.67 -14.14
C LEU A 7 13.87 -25.58 -15.21
N ASP A 8 13.25 -25.92 -16.33
CA ASP A 8 12.89 -25.05 -17.44
C ASP A 8 11.58 -24.26 -17.20
N GLN A 9 10.84 -24.57 -16.13
CA GLN A 9 9.62 -23.84 -15.72
C GLN A 9 9.95 -22.72 -14.71
N ILE A 10 10.94 -21.89 -15.04
CA ILE A 10 11.42 -20.79 -14.19
C ILE A 10 10.28 -19.85 -13.80
N ASP A 11 9.38 -19.54 -14.75
CA ASP A 11 8.24 -18.66 -14.55
C ASP A 11 7.25 -19.21 -13.50
N PHE A 12 6.93 -20.50 -13.55
CA PHE A 12 6.02 -21.11 -12.58
C PHE A 12 6.63 -21.16 -11.18
N ARG A 13 7.92 -21.47 -11.07
CA ARG A 13 8.65 -21.43 -9.80
C ARG A 13 8.68 -20.01 -9.22
N MET A 14 8.91 -19.00 -10.04
CA MET A 14 8.87 -17.60 -9.63
C MET A 14 7.48 -17.19 -9.12
N ILE A 15 6.41 -17.56 -9.84
CA ILE A 15 5.03 -17.29 -9.43
C ILE A 15 4.72 -17.94 -8.08
N VAL A 16 5.07 -19.22 -7.90
CA VAL A 16 4.85 -19.94 -6.64
C VAL A 16 5.59 -19.27 -5.47
N LEU A 17 6.85 -18.87 -5.67
CA LEU A 17 7.62 -18.16 -4.64
C LEU A 17 7.00 -16.80 -4.31
N LYS A 18 6.54 -16.05 -5.31
CA LYS A 18 5.86 -14.76 -5.12
C LYS A 18 4.60 -14.91 -4.29
N GLU A 19 3.77 -15.90 -4.61
CA GLU A 19 2.55 -16.16 -3.84
C GLU A 19 2.85 -16.64 -2.42
N PHE A 20 3.93 -17.42 -2.20
CA PHE A 20 4.37 -17.76 -0.84
C PHE A 20 4.80 -16.52 -0.05
N ILE A 21 5.57 -15.61 -0.63
CA ILE A 21 6.04 -14.39 0.04
C ILE A 21 4.86 -13.46 0.35
N ASN A 22 3.92 -13.33 -0.59
CA ASN A 22 2.64 -12.62 -0.36
C ASN A 22 1.86 -13.27 0.80
N ALA A 23 1.76 -14.60 0.85
CA ALA A 23 1.07 -15.34 1.90
C ALA A 23 1.74 -15.19 3.29
N LEU A 24 3.05 -14.95 3.32
CA LEU A 24 3.80 -14.61 4.54
C LEU A 24 3.58 -13.17 5.00
N GLY A 25 2.79 -12.37 4.27
CA GLY A 25 2.41 -11.02 4.66
C GLY A 25 3.36 -9.93 4.18
N VAL A 26 4.26 -10.23 3.23
CA VAL A 26 5.06 -9.22 2.52
C VAL A 26 4.17 -8.55 1.49
N LYS A 27 3.26 -7.72 1.98
CA LYS A 27 2.30 -6.99 1.18
C LYS A 27 1.96 -5.69 1.86
N THR A 28 1.83 -4.64 1.07
CA THR A 28 1.35 -3.34 1.54
C THR A 28 -0.16 -3.37 1.81
N SER A 29 -0.59 -2.65 2.84
CA SER A 29 -2.02 -2.41 3.07
C SER A 29 -2.56 -1.25 2.24
N TRP A 30 -1.67 -0.41 1.69
CA TRP A 30 -2.00 0.75 0.86
C TRP A 30 -2.57 0.29 -0.48
N ILE A 31 -3.83 0.61 -0.74
CA ILE A 31 -4.52 0.19 -1.96
C ILE A 31 -5.41 1.29 -2.51
N GLU A 32 -5.60 1.28 -3.83
CA GLU A 32 -6.67 2.03 -4.46
C GLU A 32 -7.98 1.27 -4.23
N ARG A 33 -8.86 1.85 -3.43
CA ARG A 33 -10.11 1.24 -3.03
C ARG A 33 -11.19 1.44 -4.09
N PRO A 34 -11.99 0.41 -4.40
CA PRO A 34 -13.17 0.57 -5.24
C PRO A 34 -14.15 1.64 -4.74
N ILE A 35 -14.31 1.78 -3.41
CA ILE A 35 -15.20 2.81 -2.83
C ILE A 35 -14.75 4.24 -3.16
N PHE A 36 -13.47 4.45 -3.49
CA PHE A 36 -12.90 5.75 -3.85
C PHE A 36 -12.59 5.88 -5.35
N ALA A 37 -13.07 4.96 -6.19
CA ALA A 37 -12.71 4.92 -7.62
C ALA A 37 -12.99 6.24 -8.36
N ASN A 38 -14.04 6.97 -7.96
CA ASN A 38 -14.47 8.23 -8.56
C ASN A 38 -13.88 9.49 -7.87
N VAL A 39 -12.99 9.33 -6.89
CA VAL A 39 -12.36 10.47 -6.20
C VAL A 39 -11.21 11.01 -7.05
N THR A 40 -11.20 12.33 -7.27
CA THR A 40 -10.16 13.06 -8.01
C THR A 40 -9.70 14.28 -7.19
N PRO A 41 -8.39 14.50 -6.98
CA PRO A 41 -7.26 13.62 -7.30
C PRO A 41 -7.36 12.22 -6.68
N LYS A 42 -6.69 11.23 -7.30
CA LYS A 42 -6.65 9.85 -6.81
C LYS A 42 -6.07 9.78 -5.40
N ILE A 43 -6.57 8.82 -4.62
CA ILE A 43 -6.17 8.60 -3.23
C ILE A 43 -5.81 7.14 -2.97
N LEU A 44 -4.83 6.94 -2.08
CA LEU A 44 -4.50 5.65 -1.49
C LEU A 44 -4.73 5.73 0.01
N THR A 45 -5.28 4.65 0.56
CA THR A 45 -5.44 4.49 2.00
C THR A 45 -4.93 3.11 2.42
N PRO A 46 -4.42 2.93 3.64
CA PRO A 46 -4.23 1.59 4.20
C PRO A 46 -5.55 0.82 4.17
N GLN A 47 -5.57 -0.49 4.40
CA GLN A 47 -6.84 -1.19 4.39
C GLN A 47 -7.80 -0.63 5.46
N LEU A 48 -9.12 -0.66 5.25
CA LEU A 48 -10.09 -0.07 6.18
C LEU A 48 -11.24 -1.03 6.35
N THR A 49 -11.88 -0.94 7.50
CA THR A 49 -13.02 -1.78 7.82
C THR A 49 -14.26 -0.92 8.00
N LEU A 50 -15.28 -1.19 7.19
CA LEU A 50 -16.63 -0.66 7.36
C LEU A 50 -17.53 -1.82 7.75
N SER A 51 -18.27 -1.66 8.84
CA SER A 51 -19.28 -2.64 9.27
C SER A 51 -20.66 -2.01 9.21
N LYS A 52 -21.65 -2.78 8.74
CA LYS A 52 -23.05 -2.40 8.91
C LYS A 52 -23.44 -2.63 10.36
N ASP A 53 -23.97 -1.60 10.99
CA ASP A 53 -24.55 -1.70 12.32
C ASP A 53 -25.97 -2.27 12.24
N ASN A 54 -26.43 -2.91 13.32
CA ASN A 54 -27.76 -3.49 13.43
C ASN A 54 -28.89 -2.45 13.29
N GLY A 55 -28.58 -1.16 13.52
CA GLY A 55 -29.49 -0.03 13.30
C GLY A 55 -29.51 0.55 11.87
N GLY A 56 -28.83 -0.08 10.90
CA GLY A 56 -28.83 0.33 9.49
C GLY A 56 -27.79 1.37 9.09
N GLY A 57 -26.97 1.87 10.03
CA GLY A 57 -25.84 2.75 9.75
C GLY A 57 -24.57 1.98 9.36
N LEU A 58 -23.58 2.72 8.87
CA LEU A 58 -22.25 2.26 8.54
C LEU A 58 -21.26 2.78 9.58
N GLU A 59 -20.51 1.88 10.19
CA GLU A 59 -19.50 2.20 11.19
C GLU A 59 -18.10 2.00 10.61
N PHE A 60 -17.24 3.01 10.77
CA PHE A 60 -15.83 2.94 10.42
C PHE A 60 -15.03 2.38 11.61
N LYS A 61 -14.35 1.25 11.39
CA LYS A 61 -13.59 0.53 12.41
C LYS A 61 -12.09 0.82 12.38
N GLY A 62 -11.67 1.87 11.68
CA GLY A 62 -10.26 2.23 11.54
C GLY A 62 -9.61 1.74 10.25
N PHE A 63 -8.42 2.30 10.01
CA PHE A 63 -7.49 1.77 9.04
C PHE A 63 -6.66 0.62 9.65
N LYS A 64 -6.14 -0.26 8.80
CA LYS A 64 -5.40 -1.47 9.10
C LYS A 64 -4.12 -1.47 8.29
N GLU A 65 -3.01 -1.34 8.99
CA GLU A 65 -1.67 -1.47 8.42
C GLU A 65 -1.16 -2.91 8.58
N TYR A 66 -0.36 -3.35 7.62
CA TYR A 66 0.38 -4.60 7.70
C TYR A 66 1.77 -4.36 8.26
N ALA A 67 2.40 -5.42 8.79
CA ALA A 67 3.76 -5.32 9.33
C ALA A 67 4.78 -4.84 8.28
N TYR A 68 4.56 -5.20 7.00
CA TYR A 68 5.34 -4.75 5.86
C TYR A 68 5.37 -3.21 5.72
N ASP A 69 4.25 -2.53 5.96
CA ASP A 69 4.12 -1.07 5.78
C ASP A 69 5.11 -0.29 6.65
N LYS A 70 5.48 -0.83 7.82
CA LYS A 70 6.44 -0.21 8.76
C LYS A 70 7.82 0.03 8.18
N TYR A 71 8.17 -0.74 7.15
CA TYR A 71 9.47 -0.66 6.50
C TYR A 71 9.42 0.19 5.23
N ILE A 72 8.23 0.66 4.82
CA ILE A 72 8.12 1.53 3.66
C ILE A 72 8.42 2.97 4.10
N ILE A 73 9.31 3.60 3.35
CA ILE A 73 9.76 4.97 3.58
C ILE A 73 9.64 5.81 2.31
N PHE A 74 9.47 7.11 2.50
CA PHE A 74 9.75 8.10 1.46
C PHE A 74 11.27 8.15 1.25
N ARG A 75 11.68 8.12 -0.01
CA ARG A 75 13.07 8.33 -0.42
C ARG A 75 13.33 9.82 -0.67
N GLY A 76 14.51 10.29 -0.30
CA GLY A 76 14.89 11.69 -0.40
C GLY A 76 15.96 12.08 0.60
N LYS A 77 16.11 13.39 0.85
CA LYS A 77 17.14 13.92 1.77
C LYS A 77 16.93 13.48 3.23
N GLU A 78 15.70 13.18 3.61
CA GLU A 78 15.34 12.69 4.94
C GLU A 78 14.49 11.42 4.76
N ILE A 79 14.88 10.35 5.46
CA ILE A 79 14.13 9.11 5.50
C ILE A 79 12.92 9.32 6.42
N GLN A 80 11.72 9.32 5.83
CA GLN A 80 10.46 9.47 6.55
C GLN A 80 9.60 8.22 6.34
N SER A 81 9.03 7.67 7.41
CA SER A 81 8.13 6.51 7.30
C SER A 81 6.78 6.92 6.73
N ILE A 82 6.20 6.08 5.86
CA ILE A 82 4.84 6.33 5.35
C ILE A 82 3.77 6.14 6.43
N ASN A 83 4.09 5.51 7.57
CA ASN A 83 3.18 5.34 8.70
C ASN A 83 2.74 6.69 9.30
N GLU A 84 3.51 7.77 9.09
CA GLU A 84 3.06 9.11 9.50
C GLU A 84 1.83 9.55 8.68
N ALA A 85 1.78 9.19 7.40
CA ALA A 85 0.58 9.41 6.59
C ALA A 85 -0.58 8.51 7.03
N ALA A 86 -0.31 7.26 7.41
CA ALA A 86 -1.35 6.37 7.96
C ALA A 86 -1.95 6.93 9.25
N LYS A 87 -1.10 7.39 10.19
CA LYS A 87 -1.53 8.04 11.43
C LYS A 87 -2.40 9.26 11.15
N SER A 88 -1.96 10.13 10.23
CA SER A 88 -2.73 11.29 9.78
C SER A 88 -4.10 10.87 9.25
N ILE A 89 -4.15 9.87 8.37
CA ILE A 89 -5.41 9.39 7.78
C ILE A 89 -6.36 8.78 8.84
N ASP A 90 -5.83 8.07 9.84
CA ASP A 90 -6.61 7.49 10.94
C ASP A 90 -7.26 8.56 11.85
N GLU A 91 -6.75 9.79 11.82
CA GLU A 91 -7.37 10.93 12.50
C GLU A 91 -8.72 11.35 11.91
N PHE A 92 -9.16 10.79 10.78
CA PHE A 92 -10.43 11.10 10.15
C PHE A 92 -11.63 10.88 11.09
N VAL A 93 -11.59 9.82 11.91
CA VAL A 93 -12.61 9.53 12.92
C VAL A 93 -11.94 9.28 14.26
N LYS A 94 -11.79 10.34 15.06
CA LYS A 94 -11.23 10.25 16.42
C LYS A 94 -12.26 9.83 17.47
N GLU A 95 -13.54 10.12 17.21
CA GLU A 95 -14.61 9.85 18.18
C GLU A 95 -15.14 8.41 18.01
N PRO A 96 -15.21 7.63 19.11
CA PRO A 96 -15.84 6.33 19.05
C PRO A 96 -17.33 6.47 18.72
N ASN A 97 -17.88 5.52 17.96
CA ASN A 97 -19.30 5.46 17.55
C ASN A 97 -19.76 6.51 16.54
N VAL A 98 -18.86 7.18 15.81
CA VAL A 98 -19.27 7.97 14.63
C VAL A 98 -19.84 7.01 13.58
N LYS A 99 -21.12 7.20 13.28
CA LYS A 99 -21.84 6.44 12.26
C LYS A 99 -22.07 7.31 11.04
N PHE A 100 -21.97 6.69 9.90
CA PHE A 100 -22.34 7.22 8.60
C PHE A 100 -23.67 6.57 8.20
N LYS A 101 -24.52 7.27 7.48
CA LYS A 101 -25.76 6.74 6.94
C LYS A 101 -25.48 5.60 5.97
N ASP A 102 -24.50 5.79 5.09
CA ASP A 102 -24.12 4.87 4.03
C ASP A 102 -22.66 5.11 3.60
N GLN A 103 -22.21 4.35 2.61
CA GLN A 103 -20.86 4.47 2.06
C GLN A 103 -20.66 5.82 1.36
N GLU A 104 -21.70 6.39 0.76
CA GLU A 104 -21.61 7.65 0.02
C GLU A 104 -21.37 8.82 0.97
N GLU A 105 -22.07 8.85 2.12
CA GLU A 105 -21.80 9.84 3.17
C GLU A 105 -20.38 9.68 3.74
N PHE A 106 -19.92 8.45 3.97
CA PHE A 106 -18.54 8.19 4.41
C PHE A 106 -17.51 8.78 3.44
N ILE A 107 -17.66 8.51 2.14
CA ILE A 107 -16.78 9.04 1.10
C ILE A 107 -16.85 10.57 1.07
N ALA A 108 -18.06 11.14 1.07
CA ALA A 108 -18.25 12.59 0.99
C ALA A 108 -17.62 13.32 2.19
N LYS A 109 -17.69 12.74 3.39
CA LYS A 109 -17.04 13.26 4.60
C LYS A 109 -15.51 13.09 4.53
N PHE A 110 -15.02 11.93 4.12
CA PHE A 110 -13.58 11.67 3.98
C PHE A 110 -12.93 12.62 2.99
N VAL A 111 -13.55 12.83 1.82
CA VAL A 111 -13.01 13.70 0.77
C VAL A 111 -12.99 15.18 1.19
N LYS A 112 -13.88 15.60 2.10
CA LYS A 112 -13.90 16.96 2.65
C LYS A 112 -13.00 17.13 3.87
N SER A 113 -12.40 16.06 4.37
CA SER A 113 -11.55 16.09 5.55
C SER A 113 -10.12 16.52 5.21
N PRO A 114 -9.37 17.12 6.13
CA PRO A 114 -7.94 17.41 5.93
C PRO A 114 -7.11 16.15 5.64
N GLN A 115 -7.56 14.99 6.11
CA GLN A 115 -6.87 13.70 5.94
C GLN A 115 -6.75 13.26 4.48
N ILE A 116 -7.59 13.79 3.59
CA ILE A 116 -7.50 13.49 2.16
C ILE A 116 -6.13 13.87 1.58
N GLU A 117 -5.48 14.93 2.09
CA GLU A 117 -4.20 15.40 1.58
C GLU A 117 -3.10 14.35 1.78
N SER A 118 -3.11 13.65 2.91
CA SER A 118 -2.19 12.55 3.18
C SER A 118 -2.43 11.36 2.24
N ALA A 119 -3.70 11.03 2.00
CA ALA A 119 -4.08 9.97 1.07
C ALA A 119 -3.72 10.29 -0.39
N GLN A 120 -3.84 11.56 -0.80
CA GLN A 120 -3.42 12.06 -2.12
C GLN A 120 -1.89 12.08 -2.25
N ARG A 121 -1.17 12.51 -1.21
CA ARG A 121 0.29 12.48 -1.20
C ARG A 121 0.81 11.08 -1.44
N ILE A 122 0.25 10.08 -0.74
CA ILE A 122 0.65 8.68 -0.93
C ILE A 122 0.31 8.19 -2.34
N ALA A 123 -0.89 8.49 -2.85
CA ALA A 123 -1.24 8.15 -4.23
C ALA A 123 -0.26 8.73 -5.25
N ASN A 124 0.12 10.01 -5.07
CA ASN A 124 1.06 10.68 -5.96
C ASN A 124 2.45 10.02 -5.94
N VAL A 125 3.05 9.81 -4.76
CA VAL A 125 4.39 9.19 -4.71
C VAL A 125 4.36 7.74 -5.21
N SER A 126 3.27 7.01 -5.01
CA SER A 126 3.18 5.59 -5.40
C SER A 126 3.12 5.35 -6.91
N VAL A 127 3.06 6.41 -7.71
CA VAL A 127 3.11 6.39 -9.19
C VAL A 127 4.22 7.27 -9.75
N ASN A 128 5.16 7.71 -8.90
CA ASN A 128 6.36 8.43 -9.31
C ASN A 128 7.61 7.58 -8.99
N PRO A 129 8.43 7.21 -9.99
CA PRO A 129 9.64 6.41 -9.81
C PRO A 129 10.58 6.95 -8.71
N PHE A 130 11.27 6.05 -8.02
CA PHE A 130 12.29 6.35 -7.01
C PHE A 130 11.82 7.15 -5.78
N THR A 131 10.52 7.31 -5.56
CA THR A 131 10.01 8.10 -4.42
C THR A 131 9.73 7.27 -3.16
N LEU A 132 9.57 5.95 -3.29
CA LEU A 132 9.36 5.03 -2.17
C LEU A 132 10.41 3.92 -2.16
N GLY A 133 10.72 3.45 -0.95
CA GLY A 133 11.67 2.38 -0.73
C GLY A 133 11.32 1.54 0.49
N PHE A 134 11.92 0.36 0.55
CA PHE A 134 11.84 -0.58 1.66
C PHE A 134 13.13 -0.53 2.47
N GLN A 135 13.04 -0.03 3.69
CA GLN A 135 14.17 0.12 4.60
C GLN A 135 14.41 -1.19 5.35
N LEU A 136 15.53 -1.84 5.06
CA LEU A 136 15.95 -3.03 5.79
C LEU A 136 16.30 -2.69 7.25
N ARG A 137 16.10 -3.66 8.15
CA ARG A 137 16.51 -3.51 9.55
C ARG A 137 18.02 -3.33 9.63
N GLY A 138 18.46 -2.19 10.15
CA GLY A 138 19.88 -1.87 10.28
C GLY A 138 20.46 -1.06 9.12
N ALA A 139 19.63 -0.63 8.16
CA ALA A 139 20.01 0.36 7.16
C ALA A 139 20.59 1.63 7.83
N LYS A 140 21.70 2.13 7.29
CA LYS A 140 22.46 3.27 7.83
C LYS A 140 22.43 4.47 6.88
N SER A 141 22.12 4.27 5.60
CA SER A 141 21.97 5.31 4.59
C SER A 141 20.84 5.01 3.60
N ASP A 142 20.54 5.95 2.69
CA ASP A 142 19.58 5.74 1.60
C ASP A 142 20.07 4.68 0.59
N ASP A 143 21.38 4.42 0.51
CA ASP A 143 21.93 3.37 -0.36
C ASP A 143 21.55 1.96 0.11
N ASP A 144 21.23 1.80 1.41
CA ASP A 144 20.76 0.52 1.98
C ASP A 144 19.25 0.29 1.75
N VAL A 145 18.56 1.24 1.11
CA VAL A 145 17.11 1.19 0.87
C VAL A 145 16.85 0.49 -0.46
N ILE A 146 16.02 -0.55 -0.42
CA ILE A 146 15.59 -1.25 -1.64
C ILE A 146 14.48 -0.42 -2.29
N VAL A 147 14.61 -0.09 -3.56
CA VAL A 147 13.64 0.77 -4.26
C VAL A 147 12.39 -0.03 -4.61
N LEU A 148 11.21 0.52 -4.29
CA LEU A 148 9.93 -0.11 -4.60
C LEU A 148 9.43 0.29 -5.99
N GLU A 149 8.63 -0.57 -6.60
CA GLU A 149 7.94 -0.29 -7.87
C GLU A 149 6.93 0.85 -7.69
N THR A 150 7.23 2.00 -8.27
CA THR A 150 6.37 3.20 -8.29
C THR A 150 6.31 3.86 -9.67
N SER A 151 6.68 3.17 -10.74
CA SER A 151 6.65 3.68 -12.12
C SER A 151 5.30 3.47 -12.82
N LEU A 152 4.48 2.55 -12.31
CA LEU A 152 3.16 2.26 -12.87
C LEU A 152 2.18 3.39 -12.60
N ASN A 153 1.68 4.00 -13.68
CA ASN A 153 0.62 5.01 -13.64
C ASN A 153 -0.47 4.62 -14.66
N PRO A 154 -1.67 4.23 -14.20
CA PRO A 154 -2.19 4.32 -12.83
C PRO A 154 -1.58 3.28 -11.87
N TYR A 155 -1.72 3.54 -10.56
CA TYR A 155 -1.33 2.64 -9.48
C TYR A 155 -1.96 1.25 -9.68
N GLN A 156 -1.17 0.19 -9.48
CA GLN A 156 -1.65 -1.18 -9.62
C GLN A 156 -1.63 -1.91 -8.27
N ASN A 157 -2.83 -2.17 -7.73
CA ASN A 157 -3.00 -2.95 -6.51
C ASN A 157 -2.27 -4.30 -6.61
N GLY A 158 -1.40 -4.60 -5.63
CA GLY A 158 -0.65 -5.86 -5.60
C GLY A 158 0.63 -5.86 -6.44
N VAL A 159 0.96 -4.76 -7.12
CA VAL A 159 2.21 -4.59 -7.86
C VAL A 159 2.95 -3.36 -7.36
N SER A 160 2.33 -2.17 -7.47
CA SER A 160 2.89 -0.91 -6.98
C SER A 160 3.10 -0.97 -5.46
N MET A 161 4.31 -0.63 -4.99
CA MET A 161 4.78 -0.77 -3.59
C MET A 161 4.87 -2.21 -3.04
N ASN A 162 4.41 -3.20 -3.79
CA ASN A 162 4.46 -4.62 -3.45
C ASN A 162 5.70 -5.31 -4.04
N ASN A 163 6.11 -4.87 -5.22
CA ASN A 163 7.30 -5.33 -5.91
C ASN A 163 8.44 -4.29 -5.75
N PHE A 164 9.64 -4.72 -6.12
CA PHE A 164 10.81 -3.85 -6.27
C PHE A 164 10.90 -3.28 -7.69
N ASP A 165 11.64 -2.17 -7.84
CA ASP A 165 11.77 -1.49 -9.13
C ASP A 165 12.53 -2.37 -10.14
N ALA A 166 11.81 -2.87 -11.15
CA ALA A 166 12.39 -3.79 -12.13
C ALA A 166 13.49 -3.12 -12.98
N SER A 167 13.42 -1.81 -13.22
CA SER A 167 14.42 -1.12 -14.04
C SER A 167 15.81 -1.06 -13.37
N ILE A 168 15.82 -1.05 -12.03
CA ILE A 168 17.05 -1.07 -11.23
C ILE A 168 17.59 -2.49 -11.09
N TYR A 169 16.71 -3.46 -10.82
CA TYR A 169 17.13 -4.79 -10.36
C TYR A 169 17.10 -5.88 -11.44
N ALA A 170 16.51 -5.65 -12.61
CA ALA A 170 16.42 -6.68 -13.67
C ALA A 170 17.78 -7.21 -14.17
N ASN A 171 18.85 -6.45 -13.96
CA ASN A 171 20.21 -6.83 -14.36
C ASN A 171 21.12 -7.16 -13.17
N THR A 172 20.58 -7.34 -11.96
CA THR A 172 21.35 -7.77 -10.79
C THR A 172 21.18 -9.26 -10.55
N GLU A 173 22.09 -9.87 -9.77
CA GLU A 173 21.96 -11.26 -9.32
C GLU A 173 20.91 -11.41 -8.20
N ASP A 174 20.33 -10.30 -7.75
CA ASP A 174 19.39 -10.30 -6.64
C ASP A 174 18.06 -10.88 -7.09
N PHE A 175 17.54 -11.83 -6.30
CA PHE A 175 16.18 -12.31 -6.46
C PHE A 175 15.22 -11.29 -5.81
N LEU A 176 14.98 -10.18 -6.52
CA LEU A 176 14.06 -9.13 -6.13
C LEU A 176 12.80 -9.24 -7.00
N MET A 177 11.68 -9.58 -6.36
CA MET A 177 10.35 -9.75 -6.99
C MET A 177 9.73 -8.46 -7.51
#